data_AF-A0A382E0V9-F1
#
_entry.id   AF-A0A382E0V9-F1
#
_cell.length_a   1.000
_cell.length_b   1.000
_cell.length_c   1.000
_cell.angle_alpha   90.00
_cell.angle_beta   90.00
_cell.angle_gamma   90.00
#
_symmetry.space_group_name_H-M   'P 1'
#
loop_
_entity.id
_entity.type
_entity.pdbx_description
1 polymer ?
#
loop_
_entity_poly.entity_id
_entity_poly.type
_entity_poly.pdbx_seq_one_letter_code
_entity_poly.pdbx_strand_id
1 'polypeptide(L)'
;MIDCKAMLGFLLVISTLLPATGRTQSDLTGAETSFLYIASTLQSFRNTGRLANNPGIDGADLEAFLDLLETYYQEFTNNFGSNSAMCQFYMDPENGRMEIEEKARLSFSFLPELEDRVNYYLVVDREFQENLETEFGSILQANVNQQKLSSRSNQRLPSSEFDEAAVINFLDSACI
;
A
#
# COMPACT_ATOMS: atom_id res chain seq x y z
N MET A 1 32.20 -34.53 53.44
CA MET A 1 32.99 -33.49 52.75
C MET A 1 32.78 -33.70 51.26
N ILE A 2 31.93 -32.87 50.65
CA ILE A 2 31.72 -32.80 49.20
C ILE A 2 31.91 -31.33 48.84
N ASP A 3 32.83 -31.11 47.90
CA ASP A 3 33.37 -29.81 47.51
C ASP A 3 32.32 -28.90 46.85
N CYS A 4 32.30 -27.66 47.31
CA CYS A 4 31.49 -26.57 46.78
C CYS A 4 32.36 -25.80 45.78
N LYS A 5 32.28 -26.12 44.49
CA LYS A 5 32.96 -25.33 43.45
C LYS A 5 32.21 -25.37 42.12
N ALA A 6 31.86 -24.16 41.67
CA ALA A 6 31.41 -23.78 40.34
C ALA A 6 29.98 -24.18 39.92
N MET A 7 28.98 -23.76 40.71
CA MET A 7 27.63 -23.49 40.18
C MET A 7 27.60 -22.05 39.62
N LEU A 8 28.38 -21.81 38.57
CA LEU A 8 28.37 -20.56 37.81
C LEU A 8 28.29 -20.93 36.33
N GLY A 9 27.14 -20.72 35.72
CA GLY A 9 27.02 -20.85 34.27
C GLY A 9 25.72 -21.48 33.80
N PHE A 10 24.57 -20.94 34.21
CA PHE A 10 23.36 -21.07 33.40
C PHE A 10 22.30 -20.03 33.78
N LEU A 11 22.67 -18.76 33.72
CA LEU A 11 21.74 -17.64 33.91
C LEU A 11 22.29 -16.49 33.07
N LEU A 12 21.59 -16.19 31.97
CA LEU A 12 21.87 -15.25 30.86
C LEU A 12 22.14 -15.99 29.55
N VAL A 13 21.09 -16.28 28.78
CA VAL A 13 20.84 -15.78 27.41
C VAL A 13 19.41 -16.23 27.03
N ILE A 14 18.38 -15.64 27.64
CA ILE A 14 17.01 -15.68 27.10
C ILE A 14 16.49 -14.25 27.14
N SER A 15 17.07 -13.41 26.29
CA SER A 15 16.58 -12.07 26.00
C SER A 15 17.12 -11.71 24.63
N THR A 16 16.24 -11.25 23.73
CA THR A 16 16.47 -10.84 22.33
C THR A 16 16.23 -11.87 21.22
N LEU A 17 15.04 -12.48 21.22
CA LEU A 17 14.32 -12.72 19.96
C LEU A 17 12.93 -12.10 20.10
N LEU A 18 12.88 -10.76 20.17
CA LEU A 18 11.67 -10.03 19.84
C LEU A 18 11.57 -10.06 18.31
N PRO A 19 10.51 -10.64 17.72
CA PRO A 19 10.35 -10.60 16.28
C PRO A 19 10.20 -9.14 15.83
N ALA A 20 10.87 -8.78 14.73
CA ALA A 20 10.81 -7.46 14.10
C ALA A 20 9.44 -7.14 13.46
N THR A 21 8.36 -7.80 13.90
CA THR A 21 7.01 -7.69 13.33
C THR A 21 6.38 -6.31 13.53
N GLY A 22 6.81 -5.57 14.56
CA GLY A 22 6.28 -4.23 14.84
C GLY A 22 6.70 -3.16 13.82
N ARG A 23 7.87 -3.30 13.17
CA ARG A 23 8.32 -2.35 12.14
C ARG A 23 7.55 -2.57 10.84
N THR A 24 7.50 -3.82 10.35
CA THR A 24 6.78 -4.17 9.12
C THR A 24 5.31 -3.77 9.16
N GLN A 25 4.61 -3.94 10.30
CA GLN A 25 3.20 -3.54 10.42
C GLN A 25 2.99 -2.01 10.39
N SER A 26 3.88 -1.26 11.06
CA SER A 26 3.85 0.20 11.03
C SER A 26 4.16 0.73 9.62
N ASP A 27 5.17 0.16 8.98
CA ASP A 27 5.60 0.56 7.64
C ASP A 27 4.51 0.24 6.61
N LEU A 28 3.84 -0.91 6.73
CA LEU A 28 2.72 -1.26 5.85
C LEU A 28 1.50 -0.35 6.05
N THR A 29 1.24 0.07 7.29
CA THR A 29 0.21 1.10 7.56
C THR A 29 0.59 2.44 6.92
N GLY A 30 1.89 2.77 6.89
CA GLY A 30 2.43 3.92 6.16
C GLY A 30 2.13 3.84 4.67
N ALA A 31 2.47 2.72 4.03
CA ALA A 31 2.21 2.48 2.62
C ALA A 31 0.71 2.51 2.27
N GLU A 32 -0.13 1.85 3.08
CA GLU A 32 -1.59 1.85 2.89
C GLU A 32 -2.15 3.27 2.95
N THR A 33 -1.76 4.06 3.96
CA THR A 33 -2.26 5.44 4.09
C THR A 33 -1.75 6.35 2.98
N SER A 34 -0.50 6.20 2.53
CA SER A 34 0.02 6.91 1.35
C SER A 34 -0.77 6.57 0.09
N PHE A 35 -1.04 5.30 -0.17
CA PHE A 35 -1.86 4.88 -1.30
C PHE A 35 -3.28 5.46 -1.23
N LEU A 36 -3.94 5.40 -0.07
CA LEU A 36 -5.27 6.00 0.13
C LEU A 36 -5.27 7.50 -0.12
N TYR A 37 -4.22 8.21 0.32
CA TYR A 37 -4.06 9.64 0.05
C TYR A 37 -3.94 9.92 -1.45
N ILE A 38 -3.03 9.21 -2.14
CA ILE A 38 -2.80 9.35 -3.58
C ILE A 38 -4.11 9.08 -4.34
N ALA A 39 -4.72 7.92 -4.12
CA ALA A 39 -5.92 7.49 -4.84
C ALA A 39 -7.09 8.46 -4.62
N SER A 40 -7.34 8.88 -3.37
CA SER A 40 -8.43 9.81 -3.06
C SER A 40 -8.17 11.23 -3.59
N THR A 41 -6.92 11.69 -3.57
CA THR A 41 -6.54 13.01 -4.09
C THR A 41 -6.69 13.06 -5.61
N LEU A 42 -6.16 12.07 -6.32
CA LEU A 42 -6.31 11.97 -7.78
C LEU A 42 -7.77 11.82 -8.19
N GLN A 43 -8.54 10.96 -7.50
CA GLN A 43 -9.97 10.80 -7.77
C GLN A 43 -10.73 12.12 -7.56
N SER A 44 -10.48 12.81 -6.44
CA SER A 44 -11.11 14.10 -6.14
C SER A 44 -10.76 15.16 -7.19
N PHE A 45 -9.49 15.22 -7.60
CA PHE A 45 -9.03 16.14 -8.62
C PHE A 45 -9.66 15.86 -9.99
N ARG A 46 -9.68 14.60 -10.44
CA ARG A 46 -10.35 14.20 -11.70
C ARG A 46 -11.84 14.54 -11.70
N ASN A 47 -12.51 14.42 -10.56
CA ASN A 47 -13.94 14.70 -10.43
C ASN A 47 -14.29 16.18 -10.34
N THR A 48 -13.41 17.00 -9.75
CA THR A 48 -13.76 18.39 -9.35
C THR A 48 -12.83 19.46 -9.90
N GLY A 49 -11.67 19.09 -10.46
CA GLY A 49 -10.59 19.99 -10.83
C GLY A 49 -9.89 20.66 -9.65
N ARG A 50 -10.08 20.17 -8.41
CA ARG A 50 -9.54 20.78 -7.19
C ARG A 50 -8.91 19.74 -6.28
N LEU A 51 -7.84 20.13 -5.57
CA LEU A 51 -7.30 19.37 -4.45
C LEU A 51 -8.21 19.58 -3.23
N ALA A 52 -9.12 18.64 -2.96
CA ALA A 52 -10.00 18.73 -1.78
C ALA A 52 -9.22 18.78 -0.45
N ASN A 53 -8.11 18.05 -0.39
CA ASN A 53 -7.14 18.07 0.71
C ASN A 53 -5.82 18.64 0.19
N ASN A 54 -5.76 19.95 -0.02
CA ASN A 54 -4.53 20.61 -0.46
C ASN A 54 -3.51 20.61 0.70
N PRO A 55 -2.32 20.02 0.54
CA PRO A 55 -1.27 20.03 1.57
C PRO A 55 -0.49 21.35 1.68
N GLY A 56 -0.94 22.40 1.00
CA GLY A 56 -0.23 23.68 0.92
C GLY A 56 0.51 23.87 -0.41
N ILE A 57 0.19 23.06 -1.42
CA ILE A 57 0.61 23.24 -2.80
C ILE A 57 0.00 24.54 -3.34
N ASP A 58 0.85 25.35 -3.97
CA ASP A 58 0.43 26.52 -4.71
C ASP A 58 0.18 26.19 -6.19
N GLY A 59 -0.26 27.18 -6.97
CA GLY A 59 -0.60 26.96 -8.37
C GLY A 59 0.61 26.69 -9.29
N ALA A 60 1.82 27.04 -8.88
CA ALA A 60 3.03 26.84 -9.69
C ALA A 60 3.51 25.38 -9.58
N ASP A 61 3.37 24.78 -8.40
CA ASP A 61 3.82 23.41 -8.11
C ASP A 61 2.72 22.35 -8.32
N LEU A 62 1.48 22.77 -8.64
CA LEU A 62 0.32 21.88 -8.73
C LEU A 62 0.48 20.77 -9.77
N GLU A 63 0.97 21.10 -10.97
CA GLU A 63 1.13 20.12 -12.06
C GLU A 63 2.17 19.06 -11.69
N ALA A 64 3.35 19.50 -11.22
CA ALA A 64 4.40 18.60 -10.75
C ALA A 64 3.93 17.71 -9.59
N PHE A 65 3.15 18.26 -8.65
CA PHE A 65 2.61 17.47 -7.54
C PHE A 65 1.64 16.41 -8.03
N LEU A 66 0.74 16.74 -8.96
CA LEU A 66 -0.17 15.77 -9.56
C LEU A 66 0.57 14.68 -10.34
N ASP A 67 1.63 15.04 -11.07
CA ASP A 67 2.48 14.10 -11.79
C ASP A 67 3.20 13.12 -10.83
N LEU A 68 3.69 13.62 -9.70
CA LEU A 68 4.25 12.77 -8.64
C LEU A 68 3.21 11.78 -8.12
N LEU A 69 2.00 12.27 -7.80
CA LEU A 69 0.91 11.40 -7.32
C LEU A 69 0.51 10.36 -8.36
N GLU A 70 0.40 10.74 -9.64
CA GLU A 70 0.05 9.81 -10.73
C GLU A 70 1.13 8.74 -10.91
N THR A 71 2.40 9.13 -10.86
CA THR A 71 3.53 8.20 -10.95
C THR A 71 3.45 7.14 -9.85
N TYR A 72 3.29 7.57 -8.59
CA TYR A 72 3.23 6.63 -7.48
C TYR A 72 1.91 5.85 -7.41
N TYR A 73 0.81 6.40 -7.92
CA TYR A 73 -0.41 5.63 -8.13
C TYR A 73 -0.16 4.46 -9.09
N GLN A 74 0.54 4.70 -10.21
CA GLN A 74 0.89 3.65 -11.17
C GLN A 74 1.83 2.61 -10.56
N GLU A 75 2.85 3.04 -9.80
CA GLU A 75 3.74 2.10 -9.11
C GLU A 75 2.99 1.25 -8.08
N PHE A 76 2.18 1.85 -7.20
CA PHE A 76 1.38 1.08 -6.24
C PHE A 76 0.46 0.08 -6.95
N THR A 77 -0.18 0.50 -8.04
CA THR A 77 -1.17 -0.31 -8.77
C THR A 77 -0.57 -1.20 -9.85
N ASN A 78 0.76 -1.24 -10.04
CA ASN A 78 1.40 -1.92 -11.17
C ASN A 78 0.90 -3.37 -11.41
N ASN A 79 0.71 -4.13 -10.33
CA ASN A 79 0.26 -5.52 -10.41
C ASN A 79 -1.25 -5.71 -10.36
N PHE A 80 -2.03 -4.69 -9.99
CA PHE A 80 -3.47 -4.83 -9.70
C PHE A 80 -4.38 -3.74 -10.27
N GLY A 81 -3.83 -2.73 -10.94
CA GLY A 81 -4.58 -1.64 -11.55
C GLY A 81 -5.40 -2.13 -12.74
N SER A 82 -6.24 -1.24 -13.29
CA SER A 82 -7.20 -1.58 -14.36
C SER A 82 -6.58 -2.24 -15.60
N ASN A 83 -5.31 -1.97 -15.89
CA ASN A 83 -4.58 -2.56 -17.02
C ASN A 83 -3.82 -3.86 -16.69
N SER A 84 -3.85 -4.33 -15.43
CA SER A 84 -3.16 -5.54 -14.98
C SER A 84 -3.76 -6.81 -15.58
N ALA A 85 -2.97 -7.89 -15.62
CA ALA A 85 -3.47 -9.22 -16.03
C ALA A 85 -4.65 -9.69 -15.16
N MET A 86 -4.62 -9.37 -13.86
CA MET A 86 -5.73 -9.60 -12.94
C MET A 86 -7.02 -8.95 -13.45
N CYS A 87 -6.99 -7.65 -13.75
CA CYS A 87 -8.18 -6.93 -14.21
C CYS A 87 -8.59 -7.30 -15.63
N GLN A 88 -7.64 -7.59 -16.52
CA GLN A 88 -7.95 -8.08 -17.86
C GLN A 88 -8.75 -9.39 -17.80
N PHE A 89 -8.32 -10.35 -16.96
CA PHE A 89 -9.06 -11.60 -16.78
C PHE A 89 -10.43 -11.37 -16.11
N TYR A 90 -10.48 -10.51 -15.08
CA TYR A 90 -11.72 -10.20 -14.36
C TYR A 90 -12.74 -9.47 -15.22
N MET A 91 -12.30 -8.61 -16.14
CA MET A 91 -13.21 -7.82 -16.98
C MET A 91 -13.51 -8.47 -18.34
N ASP A 92 -12.84 -9.58 -18.67
CA ASP A 92 -13.06 -10.28 -19.94
C ASP A 92 -14.50 -10.81 -20.07
N PRO A 93 -15.27 -10.39 -21.11
CA PRO A 93 -16.60 -10.90 -21.38
C PRO A 93 -16.64 -12.41 -21.66
N GLU A 94 -15.57 -13.00 -22.19
CA GLU A 94 -15.49 -14.45 -22.44
C GLU A 94 -15.55 -15.25 -21.14
N ASN A 95 -15.04 -14.67 -20.06
CA ASN A 95 -15.09 -15.24 -18.71
C ASN A 95 -16.44 -15.00 -18.00
N GLY A 96 -17.41 -14.34 -18.65
CA GLY A 96 -18.70 -13.98 -18.05
C GLY A 96 -19.63 -15.15 -17.71
N ARG A 97 -19.28 -16.38 -18.14
CA ARG A 97 -20.02 -17.62 -17.79
C ARG A 97 -19.47 -18.34 -16.57
N MET A 98 -18.33 -17.89 -16.02
CA MET A 98 -17.79 -18.43 -14.77
C MET A 98 -18.63 -17.93 -13.59
N GLU A 99 -18.73 -18.74 -12.54
CA GLU A 99 -19.24 -18.27 -11.26
C GLU A 99 -18.33 -17.16 -10.73
N ILE A 100 -18.92 -16.15 -10.08
CA ILE A 100 -18.19 -14.93 -9.70
C ILE A 100 -17.05 -15.24 -8.73
N GLU A 101 -17.23 -16.19 -7.84
CA GLU A 101 -16.24 -16.64 -6.86
C GLU A 101 -15.05 -17.32 -7.56
N GLU A 102 -15.30 -18.18 -8.53
CA GLU A 102 -14.25 -18.85 -9.30
C GLU A 102 -13.47 -17.84 -10.15
N LYS A 103 -14.19 -16.95 -10.83
CA LYS A 103 -13.60 -15.88 -11.63
C LYS A 103 -12.73 -14.95 -10.78
N ALA A 104 -13.22 -14.56 -9.60
CA ALA A 104 -12.50 -13.70 -8.68
C ALA A 104 -11.22 -14.36 -8.15
N ARG A 105 -11.31 -15.64 -7.74
CA ARG A 105 -10.16 -16.43 -7.29
C ARG A 105 -9.09 -16.56 -8.38
N LEU A 106 -9.48 -16.88 -9.61
CA LEU A 106 -8.55 -16.97 -10.74
C LEU A 106 -7.92 -15.60 -11.06
N SER A 107 -8.71 -14.53 -11.07
CA SER A 107 -8.20 -13.16 -11.27
C SER A 107 -7.17 -12.79 -10.21
N PHE A 108 -7.48 -13.01 -8.94
CA PHE A 108 -6.58 -12.66 -7.84
C PHE A 108 -5.28 -13.47 -7.85
N SER A 109 -5.31 -14.69 -8.43
CA SER A 109 -4.11 -15.53 -8.57
C SER A 109 -3.04 -14.97 -9.53
N PHE A 110 -3.36 -13.94 -10.31
CA PHE A 110 -2.37 -13.22 -11.12
C PHE A 110 -1.48 -12.27 -10.29
N LEU A 111 -1.86 -11.98 -9.04
CA LEU A 111 -1.03 -11.15 -8.16
C LEU A 111 0.22 -11.92 -7.72
N PRO A 112 1.36 -11.24 -7.51
CA PRO A 112 2.53 -11.84 -6.86
C PRO A 112 2.18 -12.38 -5.47
N GLU A 113 3.03 -13.23 -4.90
CA GLU A 113 2.84 -13.75 -3.54
C GLU A 113 2.76 -12.62 -2.49
N LEU A 114 2.04 -12.84 -1.39
CA LEU A 114 1.75 -11.80 -0.40
C LEU A 114 3.02 -11.11 0.12
N GLU A 115 4.06 -11.87 0.44
CA GLU A 115 5.33 -11.34 0.92
C GLU A 115 5.99 -10.40 -0.11
N ASP A 116 6.00 -10.80 -1.39
CA ASP A 116 6.57 -10.00 -2.47
C ASP A 116 5.79 -8.70 -2.69
N ARG A 117 4.45 -8.76 -2.64
CA ARG A 117 3.60 -7.56 -2.75
C ARG A 117 3.87 -6.59 -1.62
N VAL A 118 3.90 -7.09 -0.38
CA VAL A 118 4.18 -6.27 0.81
C VAL A 118 5.54 -5.59 0.68
N ASN A 119 6.59 -6.36 0.34
CA ASN A 119 7.94 -5.81 0.16
C ASN A 119 7.97 -4.73 -0.94
N TYR A 120 7.27 -4.94 -2.05
CA TYR A 120 7.16 -3.96 -3.12
C TYR A 120 6.46 -2.67 -2.65
N TYR A 121 5.32 -2.75 -1.97
CA TYR A 121 4.62 -1.56 -1.47
C TYR A 121 5.44 -0.75 -0.47
N LEU A 122 6.26 -1.40 0.35
CA LEU A 122 7.17 -0.71 1.27
C LEU A 122 8.29 0.04 0.54
N VAL A 123 8.75 -0.47 -0.60
CA VAL A 123 9.72 0.24 -1.46
C VAL A 123 9.05 1.44 -2.11
N VAL A 124 7.88 1.25 -2.72
CA VAL A 124 7.12 2.32 -3.39
C VAL A 124 6.77 3.45 -2.41
N ASP A 125 6.33 3.13 -1.18
CA ASP A 125 6.04 4.16 -0.17
C ASP A 125 7.29 4.94 0.23
N ARG A 126 8.43 4.26 0.41
CA ARG A 126 9.68 4.93 0.75
C ARG A 126 10.10 5.90 -0.34
N GLU A 127 10.10 5.46 -1.59
CA GLU A 127 10.46 6.29 -2.74
C GLU A 127 9.50 7.49 -2.88
N PHE A 128 8.19 7.27 -2.67
CA PHE A 128 7.20 8.34 -2.64
C PHE A 128 7.54 9.39 -1.58
N GLN A 129 7.83 8.96 -0.35
CA GLN A 129 8.18 9.89 0.74
C GLN A 129 9.49 10.64 0.45
N GLU A 130 10.50 9.96 -0.10
CA GLU A 130 11.80 10.55 -0.45
C GLU A 130 11.67 11.59 -1.58
N ASN A 131 10.93 11.27 -2.64
CA ASN A 131 10.71 12.21 -3.75
C ASN A 131 9.82 13.39 -3.33
N LEU A 132 8.79 13.15 -2.51
CA LEU A 132 7.95 14.22 -1.99
C LEU A 132 8.76 15.24 -1.17
N GLU A 133 9.70 14.79 -0.34
CA GLU A 133 10.61 15.67 0.39
C GLU A 133 11.62 16.35 -0.53
N THR A 134 12.18 15.62 -1.49
CA THR A 134 13.22 16.14 -2.39
C THR A 134 12.68 17.23 -3.32
N GLU A 135 11.48 17.02 -3.87
CA GLU A 135 10.88 17.93 -4.86
C GLU A 135 10.11 19.08 -4.21
N PHE A 136 9.44 18.84 -3.08
CA PHE A 136 8.52 19.82 -2.46
C PHE A 136 8.88 20.22 -1.04
N GLY A 137 9.94 19.63 -0.47
CA GLY A 137 10.43 19.94 0.86
C GLY A 137 9.69 19.21 2.00
N SER A 138 10.35 19.16 3.16
CA SER A 138 9.88 18.45 4.34
C SER A 138 8.58 19.02 4.95
N ILE A 139 8.28 20.30 4.73
CA ILE A 139 7.02 20.91 5.20
C ILE A 139 5.84 20.30 4.44
N LEU A 140 5.93 20.20 3.10
CA LEU A 140 4.85 19.62 2.32
C LEU A 140 4.70 18.12 2.63
N GLN A 141 5.82 17.40 2.73
CA GLN A 141 5.83 15.99 3.12
C GLN A 141 5.14 15.79 4.48
N ALA A 142 5.42 16.63 5.48
CA ALA A 142 4.76 16.57 6.78
C ALA A 142 3.24 16.82 6.68
N ASN A 143 2.81 17.78 5.87
CA ASN A 143 1.39 18.06 5.65
C ASN A 143 0.67 16.88 4.99
N VAL A 144 1.28 16.27 3.96
CA VAL A 144 0.77 15.03 3.35
C VAL A 144 0.69 13.91 4.38
N ASN A 145 1.73 13.71 5.19
CA ASN A 145 1.75 12.70 6.23
C ASN A 145 0.69 12.92 7.32
N GLN A 146 0.28 14.16 7.57
CA GLN A 146 -0.85 14.46 8.44
C GLN A 146 -2.19 14.13 7.76
N GLN A 147 -2.36 14.49 6.48
CA GLN A 147 -3.61 14.32 5.75
C GLN A 147 -3.89 12.88 5.35
N LYS A 148 -2.86 12.07 5.10
CA LYS A 148 -3.03 10.67 4.72
C LYS A 148 -3.72 9.82 5.78
N LEU A 149 -3.60 10.20 7.06
CA LEU A 149 -4.25 9.51 8.20
C LEU A 149 -5.79 9.56 8.14
N SER A 150 -6.36 10.62 7.56
CA SER A 150 -7.81 10.77 7.40
C SER A 150 -8.30 10.48 5.99
N SER A 151 -7.40 10.15 5.06
CA SER A 151 -7.74 9.86 3.67
C SER A 151 -8.54 8.56 3.55
N ARG A 152 -9.48 8.54 2.62
CA ARG A 152 -10.40 7.42 2.39
C ARG A 152 -10.55 7.21 0.89
N SER A 153 -10.44 5.96 0.47
CA SER A 153 -10.66 5.50 -0.90
C SER A 153 -11.43 4.19 -0.88
N ASN A 154 -12.15 3.91 -1.97
CA ASN A 154 -12.74 2.58 -2.19
C ASN A 154 -11.70 1.58 -2.70
N GLN A 155 -10.55 2.07 -3.15
CA GLN A 155 -9.38 1.26 -3.44
C GLN A 155 -8.57 1.02 -2.16
N ARG A 156 -7.86 -0.10 -2.13
CA ARG A 156 -6.94 -0.50 -1.04
C ARG A 156 -5.79 -1.28 -1.61
N LEU A 157 -4.70 -1.47 -0.86
CA LEU A 157 -3.66 -2.41 -1.28
C LEU A 157 -4.10 -3.85 -0.95
N PRO A 158 -3.80 -4.85 -1.79
CA PRO A 158 -3.94 -6.27 -1.44
C PRO A 158 -2.76 -6.70 -0.54
N SER A 159 -2.65 -6.04 0.61
CA SER A 159 -1.55 -6.10 1.59
C SER A 159 -1.73 -7.16 2.67
N SER A 160 -2.80 -7.96 2.58
CA SER A 160 -3.10 -9.09 3.47
C SER A 160 -3.77 -10.23 2.71
N GLU A 161 -3.97 -11.36 3.38
CA GLU A 161 -4.90 -12.39 2.91
C GLU A 161 -6.34 -11.84 2.89
N PHE A 162 -7.07 -12.15 1.82
CA PHE A 162 -8.48 -11.78 1.65
C PHE A 162 -9.34 -13.04 1.67
N ASP A 163 -10.49 -12.96 2.35
CA ASP A 163 -11.55 -13.93 2.13
C ASP A 163 -12.21 -13.71 0.75
N GLU A 164 -13.08 -14.63 0.34
CA GLU A 164 -13.71 -14.62 -0.97
C GLU A 164 -14.46 -13.30 -1.26
N ALA A 165 -15.24 -12.81 -0.30
CA ALA A 165 -15.98 -11.56 -0.44
C ALA A 165 -15.03 -10.36 -0.54
N ALA A 166 -13.93 -10.37 0.22
CA ALA A 166 -12.90 -9.35 0.18
C ALA A 166 -12.14 -9.34 -1.17
N VAL A 167 -11.93 -10.50 -1.80
CA VAL A 167 -11.35 -10.60 -3.15
C VAL A 167 -12.28 -9.96 -4.18
N ILE A 168 -13.57 -10.32 -4.20
CA ILE A 168 -14.54 -9.76 -5.14
C ILE A 168 -14.62 -8.24 -4.99
N ASN A 169 -14.80 -7.74 -3.76
CA ASN A 169 -14.87 -6.30 -3.49
C ASN A 169 -13.60 -5.54 -3.92
N PHE A 170 -12.44 -6.19 -3.81
CA PHE A 170 -11.18 -5.60 -4.25
C PHE A 170 -11.11 -5.53 -5.78
N LEU A 171 -11.48 -6.59 -6.49
CA LEU A 171 -11.52 -6.60 -7.95
C LEU A 171 -12.51 -5.57 -8.49
N ASP A 172 -13.69 -5.50 -7.90
CA ASP A 172 -14.72 -4.51 -8.26
C ASP A 172 -14.25 -3.06 -8.07
N SER A 173 -13.36 -2.78 -7.10
CA SER A 173 -12.85 -1.43 -6.90
C SER A 173 -11.58 -1.12 -7.68
N ALA A 174 -10.74 -2.13 -7.95
CA ALA A 174 -9.45 -1.97 -8.63
C ALA A 174 -9.56 -1.97 -10.16
N CYS A 175 -10.57 -2.65 -10.72
CA CYS A 175 -10.68 -2.88 -12.17
C CYS A 175 -11.61 -1.92 -12.91
N ILE A 176 -12.07 -0.84 -12.25
CA ILE A 176 -12.93 0.21 -12.82
C ILE A 176 -12.11 1.47 -13.17
#